data_AF-A0A8J6V1N9-F1
#
_entry.id   AF-A0A8J6V1N9-F1
#
_cell.length_a   1.000
_cell.length_b   1.000
_cell.length_c   1.000
_cell.angle_alpha   90.00
_cell.angle_beta   90.00
_cell.angle_gamma   90.00
#
_symmetry.space_group_name_H-M   'P 1'
#
loop_
_entity.id
_entity.type
_entity.pdbx_description
1 polymer ?
#
loop_
_entity_poly.entity_id
_entity_poly.type
_entity_poly.pdbx_seq_one_letter_code
_entity_poly.pdbx_strand_id
1 'polypeptide(L)'
;MQINISDQTKSKLVRQKYALPDQLFEDEVAVNRQKLSSEKLIKIFDQIWEKTLKYAVETAEVCEAKKAYERIPDYSRKHFNDNQEHREFRLKELNVEFIVQLLPLSNKEYELTDIWLLRSVNIDPRRILISFDTLEDRQRFEKIADYLNQKDSELGKQLLLDFMEKFNKSSFS
;
A
#
# COMPACT_ATOMS: atom_id res chain seq x y z
N MET A 1 24.34 -7.25 5.47
CA MET A 1 23.97 -7.08 4.06
C MET A 1 24.14 -5.61 3.75
N GLN A 2 24.70 -5.25 2.60
CA GLN A 2 24.82 -3.86 2.19
C GLN A 2 23.91 -3.64 0.97
N ILE A 3 23.04 -2.63 1.06
CA ILE A 3 22.09 -2.30 -0.01
C ILE A 3 22.44 -0.92 -0.57
N ASN A 4 22.82 -0.89 -1.83
CA ASN A 4 23.08 0.31 -2.59
C ASN A 4 21.79 0.75 -3.30
N ILE A 5 21.56 2.06 -3.41
CA ILE A 5 20.35 2.61 -4.03
C ILE A 5 20.78 3.81 -4.86
N SER A 6 20.57 3.76 -6.18
CA SER A 6 20.91 4.88 -7.05
C SER A 6 20.00 6.08 -6.81
N ASP A 7 20.51 7.30 -7.01
CA ASP A 7 19.74 8.53 -6.87
C ASP A 7 18.51 8.59 -7.80
N GLN A 8 18.63 7.97 -8.98
CA GLN A 8 17.51 7.80 -9.89
C GLN A 8 16.42 6.91 -9.28
N THR A 9 16.80 5.79 -8.66
CA THR A 9 15.86 4.91 -7.96
C THR A 9 15.24 5.64 -6.76
N LYS A 10 16.03 6.29 -5.90
CA LYS A 10 15.52 7.04 -4.74
C LYS A 10 14.45 8.06 -5.15
N SER A 11 14.75 8.90 -6.14
CA SER A 11 13.82 9.92 -6.64
C SER A 11 12.58 9.31 -7.31
N LYS A 12 12.74 8.23 -8.09
CA LYS A 12 11.62 7.46 -8.67
C LYS A 12 10.68 6.95 -7.58
N LEU A 13 11.21 6.30 -6.55
CA LEU A 13 10.42 5.66 -5.51
C LEU A 13 9.62 6.66 -4.68
N VAL A 14 10.21 7.79 -4.30
CA VAL A 14 9.45 8.84 -3.58
C VAL A 14 8.36 9.43 -4.48
N ARG A 15 8.65 9.65 -5.77
CA ARG A 15 7.67 10.21 -6.70
C ARG A 15 6.53 9.24 -7.00
N GLN A 16 6.75 7.93 -6.93
CA GLN A 16 5.71 6.95 -7.18
C GLN A 16 4.74 6.83 -6.00
N LYS A 17 3.51 7.33 -6.18
CA LYS A 17 2.44 7.30 -5.17
C LYS A 17 2.16 5.90 -4.59
N TYR A 18 2.47 4.85 -5.34
CA TYR A 18 2.21 3.47 -4.93
C TYR A 18 3.46 2.69 -4.51
N ALA A 19 4.63 3.33 -4.47
CA ALA A 19 5.84 2.68 -3.96
C ALA A 19 5.94 2.83 -2.44
N LEU A 20 5.60 4.01 -1.92
CA LEU A 20 5.67 4.33 -0.49
C LEU A 20 4.35 4.96 0.00
N PRO A 21 3.79 4.49 1.12
CA PRO A 21 2.56 5.02 1.69
C PRO A 21 2.74 6.45 2.20
N ASP A 22 1.67 7.25 2.14
CA ASP A 22 1.68 8.67 2.48
C ASP A 22 2.10 8.92 3.95
N GLN A 23 1.83 7.96 4.84
CA GLN A 23 2.20 7.99 6.25
C GLN A 23 3.72 7.95 6.52
N LEU A 24 4.54 7.64 5.51
CA LEU A 24 6.00 7.74 5.63
C LEU A 24 6.52 9.16 5.37
N PHE A 25 5.65 10.09 4.96
CA PHE A 25 6.01 11.46 4.62
C PHE A 25 5.39 12.44 5.61
N GLU A 26 6.03 13.60 5.74
CA GLU A 26 5.38 14.77 6.32
C GLU A 26 4.25 15.24 5.39
N ASP A 27 3.16 15.79 5.94
CA ASP A 27 1.93 16.13 5.20
C ASP A 27 2.19 16.98 3.95
N GLU A 28 3.07 17.97 4.05
CA GLU A 28 3.44 18.84 2.92
C GLU A 28 4.13 18.05 1.78
N VAL A 29 4.97 17.08 2.15
CA VAL A 29 5.69 16.23 1.20
C VAL A 29 4.74 15.23 0.54
N ALA A 30 3.83 14.62 1.31
CA ALA A 30 2.84 13.68 0.81
C ALA A 30 2.00 14.29 -0.34
N VAL A 31 1.61 15.56 -0.18
CA VAL A 31 0.80 16.30 -1.17
C VAL A 31 1.65 16.77 -2.36
N ASN A 32 2.88 17.25 -2.12
CA ASN A 32 3.66 17.98 -3.13
C ASN A 32 4.81 17.21 -3.78
N ARG A 33 5.07 15.94 -3.44
CA ARG A 33 6.22 15.16 -3.97
C ARG A 33 6.35 15.10 -5.50
N GLN A 34 5.26 15.28 -6.25
CA GLN A 34 5.33 15.35 -7.72
C GLN A 34 6.04 16.62 -8.23
N LYS A 35 6.03 17.70 -7.45
CA LYS A 35 6.58 19.01 -7.81
C LYS A 35 7.97 19.26 -7.21
N LEU A 36 8.46 18.36 -6.35
CA LEU A 36 9.77 18.50 -5.72
C LEU A 36 10.90 18.16 -6.70
N SER A 37 12.01 18.88 -6.56
CA SER A 37 13.24 18.58 -7.29
C SER A 37 13.80 17.21 -6.91
N SER A 38 14.53 16.57 -7.83
CA SER A 38 15.14 15.25 -7.59
C SER A 38 16.05 15.26 -6.35
N GLU A 39 16.83 16.32 -6.12
CA GLU A 39 17.67 16.47 -4.93
C GLU A 39 16.89 16.42 -3.63
N LYS A 40 15.72 17.07 -3.57
CA LYS A 40 14.84 17.02 -2.40
C LYS A 40 14.27 15.61 -2.20
N LEU A 41 13.83 14.97 -3.28
CA LEU A 41 13.29 13.61 -3.24
C LEU A 41 14.33 12.58 -2.75
N ILE A 42 15.59 12.72 -3.19
CA ILE A 42 16.70 11.89 -2.73
C ILE A 42 16.89 12.03 -1.22
N LYS A 43 16.96 13.26 -0.71
CA LYS A 43 17.11 13.52 0.73
C LYS A 43 15.95 12.96 1.55
N ILE A 44 14.72 13.11 1.06
CA ILE A 44 13.52 12.53 1.70
C ILE A 44 13.63 11.01 1.75
N PHE A 45 14.02 10.38 0.63
CA PHE A 45 14.22 8.94 0.59
C PHE A 45 15.27 8.48 1.59
N ASP A 46 16.43 9.14 1.63
CA ASP A 46 17.52 8.78 2.55
C ASP A 46 17.07 8.83 4.01
N GLN A 47 16.23 9.81 4.37
CA GLN A 47 15.64 9.90 5.71
C GLN A 47 14.68 8.74 6.02
N ILE A 48 13.77 8.41 5.09
CA ILE A 48 12.83 7.28 5.23
C ILE A 48 13.59 5.94 5.27
N TRP A 49 14.62 5.83 4.44
CA TRP A 49 15.46 4.65 4.36
C TRP A 49 16.15 4.36 5.69
N GLU A 50 16.92 5.32 6.21
CA GLU A 50 17.67 5.14 7.45
C GLU A 50 16.77 4.98 8.68
N LYS A 51 15.60 5.65 8.72
CA LYS A 51 14.69 5.57 9.87
C LYS A 51 13.80 4.32 9.88
N THR A 52 13.36 3.86 8.71
CA THR A 52 12.23 2.92 8.63
C THR A 52 12.52 1.69 7.76
N LEU A 53 13.04 1.89 6.54
CA LEU A 53 13.07 0.80 5.56
C LEU A 53 14.31 -0.08 5.67
N LYS A 54 15.48 0.50 5.96
CA LYS A 54 16.77 -0.20 5.87
C LYS A 54 16.81 -1.48 6.70
N TYR A 55 16.51 -1.37 8.00
CA TYR A 55 16.48 -2.53 8.89
C TYR A 55 15.43 -3.56 8.47
N ALA A 56 14.24 -3.10 8.06
CA ALA A 56 13.17 -3.99 7.62
C ALA A 56 13.55 -4.78 6.37
N VAL A 57 14.22 -4.16 5.40
CA VAL A 57 14.71 -4.82 4.18
C VAL A 57 15.88 -5.76 4.48
N GLU A 58 16.83 -5.35 5.32
CA GLU A 58 17.99 -6.16 5.69
C GLU A 58 17.63 -7.45 6.43
N THR A 59 16.53 -7.42 7.18
CA THR A 59 16.02 -8.56 7.96
C THR A 59 14.86 -9.29 7.30
N ALA A 60 14.39 -8.80 6.15
CA ALA A 60 13.28 -9.39 5.40
C ALA A 60 13.59 -10.82 4.93
N GLU A 61 12.57 -11.67 4.94
CA GLU A 61 12.66 -13.03 4.42
C GLU A 61 12.71 -13.01 2.88
N VAL A 62 13.56 -13.86 2.32
CA VAL A 62 13.60 -14.09 0.88
C VAL A 62 12.34 -14.85 0.47
N CYS A 63 11.65 -14.37 -0.56
CA CYS A 63 10.45 -15.00 -1.08
C CYS A 63 10.66 -15.48 -2.53
N GLU A 64 9.91 -16.51 -2.92
CA GLU A 64 9.97 -17.04 -4.27
C GLU A 64 9.47 -16.01 -5.29
N ALA A 65 10.21 -15.83 -6.39
CA ALA A 65 9.87 -14.87 -7.44
C ALA A 65 8.43 -15.03 -7.95
N LYS A 66 7.94 -16.27 -8.12
CA LYS A 66 6.55 -16.52 -8.54
C LYS A 66 5.53 -15.96 -7.54
N LYS A 67 5.72 -16.22 -6.24
CA LYS A 67 4.84 -15.71 -5.18
C LYS A 67 4.89 -14.19 -5.10
N ALA A 68 6.08 -13.61 -5.29
CA ALA A 68 6.26 -12.17 -5.33
C ALA A 68 5.49 -11.53 -6.50
N TYR A 69 5.65 -12.09 -7.71
CA TYR A 69 5.00 -11.63 -8.93
C TYR A 69 3.47 -11.62 -8.83
N GLU A 70 2.89 -12.67 -8.23
CA GLU A 70 1.44 -12.80 -8.04
C GLU A 70 0.86 -11.71 -7.11
N ARG A 71 1.67 -11.21 -6.17
CA ARG A 71 1.23 -10.25 -5.14
C ARG A 71 1.48 -8.78 -5.48
N ILE A 72 2.42 -8.48 -6.37
CA ILE A 72 2.65 -7.10 -6.78
C ILE A 72 1.51 -6.60 -7.71
N PRO A 73 1.23 -5.28 -7.74
CA PRO A 73 0.18 -4.73 -8.60
C PRO A 73 0.42 -4.99 -10.09
N ASP A 74 -0.64 -5.29 -10.85
CA ASP A 74 -0.56 -5.62 -12.28
C ASP A 74 0.22 -4.60 -13.11
N TYR A 75 0.02 -3.30 -12.84
CA TYR A 75 0.71 -2.22 -13.56
C TYR A 75 2.23 -2.17 -13.30
N SER A 76 2.69 -2.78 -12.21
CA SER A 76 4.11 -2.84 -11.83
C SER A 76 4.81 -4.08 -12.37
N ARG A 77 4.09 -5.12 -12.81
CA ARG A 77 4.65 -6.40 -13.25
C ARG A 77 5.66 -6.28 -14.40
N LYS A 78 5.56 -5.22 -15.23
CA LYS A 78 6.52 -4.92 -16.29
C LYS A 78 7.94 -4.55 -15.79
N HIS A 79 8.08 -4.21 -14.51
CA HIS A 79 9.35 -3.88 -13.86
C HIS A 79 9.88 -5.02 -12.99
N PHE A 80 9.11 -6.10 -12.85
CA PHE A 80 9.51 -7.29 -12.13
C PHE A 80 10.56 -8.07 -12.94
N ASN A 81 11.61 -8.53 -12.28
CA ASN A 81 12.67 -9.37 -12.82
C ASN A 81 12.80 -10.62 -11.98
N ASP A 82 12.51 -11.77 -12.59
CA ASP A 82 12.55 -13.09 -11.98
C ASP A 82 13.96 -13.58 -11.62
N ASN A 83 14.99 -12.96 -12.20
CA ASN A 83 16.40 -13.27 -11.93
C ASN A 83 17.00 -12.46 -10.76
N GLN A 84 16.21 -11.59 -10.12
CA GLN A 84 16.63 -10.82 -8.95
C GLN A 84 16.11 -11.46 -7.66
N GLU A 85 16.71 -11.12 -6.53
CA GLU A 85 16.26 -11.60 -5.23
C GLU A 85 15.06 -10.77 -4.78
N HIS A 86 13.98 -11.44 -4.38
CA HIS A 86 12.80 -10.79 -3.82
C HIS A 86 12.75 -11.01 -2.32
N ARG A 87 12.43 -9.96 -1.58
CA ARG A 87 12.20 -10.07 -0.13
C ARG A 87 10.90 -9.42 0.26
N GLU A 88 10.27 -9.99 1.27
CA GLU A 88 9.01 -9.51 1.80
C GLU A 88 9.17 -9.07 3.26
N PHE A 89 8.55 -7.94 3.60
CA PHE A 89 8.48 -7.48 4.98
C PHE A 89 7.20 -6.69 5.25
N ARG A 90 6.91 -6.50 6.54
CA ARG A 90 5.78 -5.72 7.03
C ARG A 90 6.24 -4.66 8.01
N LEU A 91 5.81 -3.42 7.78
CA LEU A 91 5.94 -2.36 8.78
C LEU A 91 4.71 -2.44 9.70
N LYS A 92 4.91 -2.92 10.93
CA LYS A 92 3.82 -3.21 11.86
C LYS A 92 3.09 -1.94 12.29
N GLU A 93 3.83 -0.86 12.49
CA GLU A 93 3.35 0.45 12.94
C GLU A 93 2.35 1.05 11.94
N LEU A 94 2.57 0.80 10.64
CA LEU A 94 1.74 1.30 9.56
C LEU A 94 0.78 0.24 9.00
N ASN A 95 0.87 -1.00 9.49
CA ASN A 95 0.08 -2.14 9.02
C ASN A 95 0.14 -2.36 7.49
N VAL A 96 1.31 -2.16 6.89
CA VAL A 96 1.54 -2.30 5.44
C VAL A 96 2.62 -3.32 5.14
N GLU A 97 2.47 -4.01 4.01
CA GLU A 97 3.39 -5.03 3.52
C GLU A 97 4.10 -4.54 2.27
N PHE A 98 5.32 -5.02 2.07
CA PHE A 98 6.16 -4.64 0.96
C PHE A 98 6.81 -5.86 0.35
N ILE A 99 7.02 -5.80 -0.97
CA ILE A 99 7.99 -6.63 -1.67
C ILE A 99 9.08 -5.70 -2.19
N VAL A 100 10.34 -6.08 -1.99
CA VAL A 100 11.49 -5.44 -2.63
C VAL A 100 12.13 -6.38 -3.63
N GLN A 101 12.76 -5.77 -4.63
CA GLN A 101 13.59 -6.46 -5.61
C GLN A 101 15.02 -5.97 -5.48
N LEU A 102 15.93 -6.92 -5.29
CA LEU A 102 17.34 -6.70 -5.01
C LEU A 102 18.19 -7.38 -6.09
N LEU A 103 18.99 -6.60 -6.81
CA LEU A 103 19.98 -7.13 -7.72
C LEU A 103 21.24 -7.50 -6.92
N PRO A 104 21.63 -8.79 -6.84
CA PRO A 104 22.89 -9.17 -6.21
C PRO A 104 24.07 -8.63 -7.05
N LEU A 105 24.97 -7.87 -6.42
CA LEU A 105 26.18 -7.32 -7.06
C LEU A 105 27.42 -8.15 -6.73
N SER A 106 27.58 -8.50 -5.45
CA SER A 106 28.69 -9.27 -4.94
C SER A 106 28.31 -9.95 -3.61
N ASN A 107 29.24 -10.64 -2.96
CA ASN A 107 28.94 -11.34 -1.72
C ASN A 107 28.44 -10.39 -0.62
N LYS A 108 27.14 -10.49 -0.28
CA LYS A 108 26.41 -9.63 0.68
C LYS A 108 26.17 -8.19 0.24
N GLU A 109 26.43 -7.85 -1.01
CA GLU A 109 26.14 -6.54 -1.60
C GLU A 109 25.02 -6.64 -2.63
N TYR A 110 24.04 -5.76 -2.50
CA TYR A 110 22.83 -5.73 -3.32
C TYR A 110 22.55 -4.32 -3.79
N GLU A 111 21.85 -4.17 -4.92
CA GLU A 111 21.23 -2.93 -5.34
C GLU A 111 19.70 -3.03 -5.22
N LEU A 112 19.07 -2.07 -4.56
CA LEU A 112 17.60 -1.96 -4.56
C LEU A 112 17.15 -1.43 -5.92
N THR A 113 16.43 -2.25 -6.69
CA THR A 113 15.95 -1.86 -8.03
C THR A 113 14.51 -1.39 -8.00
N ASP A 114 13.67 -2.01 -7.17
CA ASP A 114 12.28 -1.58 -6.96
C ASP A 114 11.75 -1.98 -5.56
N ILE A 115 10.73 -1.25 -5.13
CA ILE A 115 9.91 -1.55 -3.94
C ILE A 115 8.45 -1.38 -4.31
N TRP A 116 7.63 -2.34 -3.88
CA TRP A 116 6.19 -2.29 -4.06
C TRP A 116 5.51 -2.33 -2.71
N LEU A 117 4.76 -1.27 -2.41
CA LEU A 117 3.75 -1.33 -1.38
C LEU A 117 2.70 -2.33 -1.84
N LEU A 118 2.62 -3.46 -1.15
CA LEU A 118 1.45 -4.31 -1.24
C LEU A 118 0.37 -3.53 -0.52
N ARG A 119 -0.63 -3.07 -1.28
CA ARG A 119 -1.89 -2.72 -0.63
C ARG A 119 -2.24 -3.96 0.14
N SER A 120 -2.30 -3.84 1.47
CA SER A 120 -2.72 -4.96 2.26
C SER A 120 -4.02 -5.40 1.61
N VAL A 121 -4.14 -6.69 1.37
CA VAL A 121 -5.45 -7.30 1.14
C VAL A 121 -6.29 -7.20 2.44
N ASN A 122 -5.94 -6.28 3.37
CA ASN A 122 -6.63 -5.85 4.57
C ASN A 122 -7.27 -4.45 4.40
N ILE A 123 -7.93 -4.18 3.27
CA ILE A 123 -9.38 -4.11 3.47
C ILE A 123 -9.73 -5.56 3.69
N ASP A 124 -9.89 -5.98 4.95
CA ASP A 124 -10.44 -7.30 5.25
C ASP A 124 -11.62 -7.47 4.27
N PRO A 125 -11.62 -8.45 3.35
CA PRO A 125 -12.67 -8.53 2.34
C PRO A 125 -14.07 -8.67 2.96
N ARG A 126 -14.17 -8.82 4.28
CA ARG A 126 -15.39 -8.74 5.10
C ARG A 126 -15.81 -7.31 5.48
N ARG A 127 -15.05 -6.27 5.15
CA ARG A 127 -15.27 -4.88 5.58
C ARG A 127 -15.51 -3.96 4.38
N ILE A 128 -16.63 -3.27 4.41
CA ILE A 128 -17.00 -2.20 3.46
C ILE A 128 -16.91 -0.88 4.22
N LEU A 129 -16.20 0.09 3.65
CA LEU A 129 -16.11 1.46 4.16
C LEU A 129 -17.12 2.33 3.41
N ILE A 130 -18.00 3.00 4.15
CA ILE A 130 -19.00 3.93 3.61
C ILE A 130 -18.61 5.34 4.08
N SER A 131 -18.54 6.27 3.14
CA SER A 131 -18.27 7.69 3.38
C SER A 131 -19.57 8.48 3.23
N PHE A 132 -19.73 9.53 4.03
CA PHE A 132 -20.81 10.51 3.90
C PHE A 132 -20.22 11.85 3.48
N ASP A 133 -20.90 12.57 2.58
CA ASP A 133 -20.43 13.87 2.08
C ASP A 133 -20.44 14.95 3.16
N THR A 134 -21.32 14.80 4.17
CA THR A 134 -21.42 15.70 5.30
C THR A 134 -21.52 14.95 6.63
N LEU A 135 -21.16 15.63 7.72
CA LEU A 135 -21.37 15.13 9.08
C LEU A 135 -22.87 14.98 9.40
N GLU A 136 -23.71 15.84 8.84
CA GLU A 136 -25.16 15.80 9.02
C GLU A 136 -25.76 14.51 8.47
N ASP A 137 -25.32 14.08 7.28
CA ASP A 137 -25.77 12.82 6.68
C ASP A 137 -25.34 11.61 7.50
N ARG A 138 -24.12 11.64 8.07
CA ARG A 138 -23.63 10.60 8.97
C ARG A 138 -24.48 10.50 10.24
N GLN A 139 -24.78 11.64 10.87
CA GLN A 139 -25.63 11.70 12.07
C GLN A 139 -27.08 11.30 11.77
N ARG A 140 -27.59 11.63 10.59
CA ARG A 140 -28.91 11.19 10.15
C ARG A 140 -28.97 9.67 10.02
N PHE A 141 -27.92 9.05 9.47
CA PHE A 141 -27.81 7.60 9.39
C PHE A 141 -27.78 6.94 10.77
N GLU A 142 -26.98 7.48 11.71
CA GLU A 142 -26.92 7.03 13.11
C GLU A 142 -28.31 7.06 13.77
N LYS A 143 -29.04 8.18 13.65
CA LYS A 143 -30.38 8.31 14.21
C LYS A 143 -31.37 7.30 13.63
N ILE A 144 -31.24 6.95 12.35
CA ILE A 144 -32.08 5.93 11.70
C ILE A 144 -31.75 4.55 12.26
N ALA A 145 -30.47 4.21 12.42
CA ALA A 145 -30.05 2.94 13.01
C ALA A 145 -30.55 2.80 14.45
N ASP A 146 -30.40 3.86 15.26
CA ASP A 146 -30.90 3.91 16.64
C ASP A 146 -32.42 3.74 16.70
N TYR A 147 -33.18 4.42 15.84
CA TYR A 147 -34.63 4.28 15.75
C TYR A 147 -35.05 2.84 15.43
N LEU A 148 -34.26 2.12 14.64
CA LEU A 148 -34.48 0.71 14.29
C LEU A 148 -33.91 -0.27 15.35
N ASN A 149 -33.35 0.23 16.46
CA ASN A 149 -32.62 -0.56 17.45
C ASN A 149 -31.48 -1.40 16.85
N GLN A 150 -30.76 -0.84 15.87
CA GLN A 150 -29.63 -1.48 15.21
C GLN A 150 -28.36 -0.66 15.38
N LYS A 151 -27.20 -1.31 15.32
CA LYS A 151 -25.94 -0.59 15.13
C LYS A 151 -25.83 -0.14 13.67
N ASP A 152 -25.17 0.98 13.44
CA ASP A 152 -24.90 1.50 12.08
C ASP A 152 -24.28 0.49 11.13
N SER A 153 -23.36 -0.34 11.64
CA SER A 153 -22.70 -1.39 10.87
C SER A 153 -23.66 -2.52 10.47
N GLU A 154 -24.68 -2.79 11.30
CA GLU A 154 -25.71 -3.79 11.04
C GLU A 154 -26.70 -3.26 9.99
N LEU A 155 -27.18 -2.01 10.17
CA LEU A 155 -28.03 -1.34 9.19
C LEU A 155 -27.35 -1.22 7.83
N GLY A 156 -26.09 -0.78 7.80
CA GLY A 156 -25.30 -0.67 6.57
C GLY A 156 -25.14 -2.01 5.85
N LYS A 157 -24.86 -3.09 6.61
CA LYS A 157 -24.79 -4.44 6.05
C LYS A 157 -26.13 -4.90 5.49
N GLN A 158 -27.23 -4.65 6.20
CA GLN A 158 -28.57 -5.02 5.75
C GLN A 158 -28.94 -4.33 4.44
N LEU A 159 -28.75 -3.00 4.36
CA LEU A 159 -29.03 -2.23 3.14
C LEU A 159 -28.24 -2.73 1.93
N LEU A 160 -26.98 -3.11 2.12
CA LEU A 160 -26.14 -3.68 1.06
C LEU A 160 -26.66 -5.05 0.59
N LEU A 161 -27.07 -5.92 1.52
CA LEU A 161 -27.62 -7.23 1.17
C LEU A 161 -28.97 -7.11 0.46
N ASP A 162 -29.85 -6.23 0.93
CA ASP A 162 -31.15 -5.96 0.31
C ASP A 162 -30.96 -5.40 -1.11
N PHE A 163 -29.98 -4.49 -1.30
CA PHE A 163 -29.61 -3.98 -2.61
C PHE A 163 -29.11 -5.11 -3.52
N MET A 164 -28.17 -5.94 -3.03
CA MET A 164 -27.66 -7.07 -3.80
C MET A 164 -28.79 -8.01 -4.22
N GLU A 165 -29.67 -8.43 -3.29
CA GLU A 165 -30.78 -9.33 -3.60
C GLU A 165 -31.72 -8.76 -4.66
N LYS A 166 -32.03 -7.46 -4.56
CA LYS A 166 -32.87 -6.75 -5.53
C LYS A 166 -32.33 -6.85 -6.96
N PHE A 167 -31.01 -6.85 -7.13
CA PHE A 167 -30.35 -6.91 -8.44
C PHE A 167 -29.79 -8.30 -8.79
N ASN A 168 -29.86 -9.28 -7.89
CA ASN A 168 -29.39 -10.64 -8.14
C ASN A 168 -30.38 -11.49 -8.95
N LYS A 169 -31.66 -11.10 -8.97
CA LYS A 169 -32.73 -11.84 -9.69
C LYS A 169 -32.94 -11.39 -11.14
N SER A 170 -32.24 -10.35 -11.59
CA SER A 170 -32.32 -9.86 -12.96
C SER A 170 -30.97 -9.28 -13.40
N SER A 171 -30.39 -9.79 -14.49
CA SER A 171 -29.41 -9.10 -15.35
C SER A 171 -27.90 -9.39 -15.20
N PHE A 172 -27.47 -10.65 -15.02
CA PHE A 172 -26.07 -11.05 -15.29
C PHE A 172 -25.93 -12.41 -16.00
N SER A 173 -26.88 -12.75 -16.88
CA SER A 173 -26.77 -13.86 -17.84
C SER A 173 -26.71 -13.30 -19.26
#